data_AF-A0A1V6EEG1-F1
#
_entry.id   AF-A0A1V6EEG1-F1
#
_cell.length_a   1.000
_cell.length_b   1.000
_cell.length_c   1.000
_cell.angle_alpha   90.00
_cell.angle_beta   90.00
_cell.angle_gamma   90.00
#
_symmetry.space_group_name_H-M   'P 1'
#
loop_
_entity.id
_entity.type
_entity.pdbx_description
1 polymer ?
#
loop_
_entity_poly.entity_id
_entity_poly.type
_entity_poly.pdbx_seq_one_letter_code
_entity_poly.pdbx_strand_id
1 'polypeptide(L)'
;MKKKGFRFAFQTAMGSFAVAMLMFSIAYIKWIPNEYIRLAIGATGATIGSYGLGAFFSAPYAIPAQAAADELKATGKSHPSMYFAMQGLCTALVGALSTSVVWLNVKEITLPDNPVFGAHLMPYIVIAACVTAIIAAKYMPEEYNEMGKEK
;
A
#
# COMPACT_ATOMS: atom_id res chain seq x y z
N MET A 1 4.82 -21.96 14.20
CA MET A 1 5.27 -21.19 13.01
C MET A 1 6.18 -20.07 13.48
N LYS A 2 7.41 -19.94 12.97
CA LYS A 2 8.30 -18.82 13.36
C LYS A 2 7.69 -17.49 12.95
N LYS A 3 7.60 -16.52 13.86
CA LYS A 3 7.12 -15.17 13.54
C LYS A 3 8.06 -14.51 12.53
N LYS A 4 7.55 -14.23 11.33
CA LYS A 4 8.27 -13.48 10.30
C LYS A 4 8.11 -12.00 10.64
N GLY A 5 9.22 -11.26 10.74
CA GLY A 5 9.22 -9.85 11.19
C GLY A 5 8.46 -8.89 10.28
N PHE A 6 8.33 -7.65 10.73
CA PHE A 6 7.56 -6.58 10.07
C PHE A 6 7.82 -6.44 8.56
N ARG A 7 9.07 -6.53 8.10
CA ARG A 7 9.38 -6.43 6.66
C ARG A 7 8.61 -7.43 5.82
N PHE A 8 8.53 -8.69 6.28
CA PHE A 8 7.81 -9.72 5.56
C PHE A 8 6.31 -9.41 5.50
N ALA A 9 5.72 -9.00 6.62
CA ALA A 9 4.32 -8.61 6.69
C ALA A 9 4.00 -7.44 5.74
N PHE A 10 4.84 -6.40 5.75
CA PHE A 10 4.71 -5.25 4.85
C PHE A 10 4.82 -5.66 3.38
N GLN A 11 5.80 -6.49 3.03
CA GLN A 11 5.97 -6.97 1.65
C GLN A 11 4.80 -7.84 1.20
N THR A 12 4.25 -8.69 2.07
CA THR A 12 3.06 -9.48 1.74
C THR A 12 1.83 -8.62 1.55
N ALA A 13 1.66 -7.55 2.35
CA ALA A 13 0.54 -6.62 2.21
C ALA A 13 0.61 -5.84 0.87
N MET A 14 1.79 -5.33 0.52
CA MET A 14 2.02 -4.66 -0.76
C MET A 14 1.91 -5.62 -1.94
N GLY A 15 2.38 -6.85 -1.80
CA GLY A 15 2.24 -7.90 -2.80
C GLY A 15 0.79 -8.27 -3.05
N SER A 16 -0.01 -8.47 -2.00
CA SER A 16 -1.45 -8.75 -2.13
C SER A 16 -2.19 -7.58 -2.76
N PHE A 17 -1.83 -6.34 -2.42
CA PHE A 17 -2.46 -5.16 -3.01
C PHE A 17 -2.14 -5.01 -4.50
N ALA A 18 -0.89 -5.29 -4.90
CA ALA A 18 -0.51 -5.32 -6.32
C ALA A 18 -1.29 -6.41 -7.09
N VAL A 19 -1.47 -7.61 -6.51
CA VAL A 19 -2.30 -8.66 -7.11
C VAL A 19 -3.76 -8.23 -7.24
N ALA A 20 -4.32 -7.57 -6.23
CA ALA A 20 -5.68 -7.03 -6.29
C ALA A 20 -5.85 -6.03 -7.45
N MET A 21 -4.89 -5.11 -7.62
CA MET A 21 -4.89 -4.17 -8.75
C MET A 21 -4.82 -4.87 -10.11
N LEU A 22 -4.02 -5.94 -10.24
CA LEU A 22 -3.99 -6.76 -11.46
C LEU A 22 -5.35 -7.43 -11.73
N MET A 23 -6.00 -7.95 -10.69
CA MET A 23 -7.33 -8.54 -10.85
C MET A 23 -8.38 -7.51 -11.29
N PHE A 24 -8.31 -6.29 -10.76
CA PHE A 24 -9.16 -5.20 -11.25
C PHE A 24 -8.87 -4.90 -12.73
N SER A 25 -7.61 -4.80 -13.15
CA SER A 25 -7.26 -4.63 -14.57
C SER A 25 -7.81 -5.75 -15.46
N ILE A 26 -7.71 -7.01 -15.02
CA ILE A 26 -8.22 -8.17 -15.76
C ILE A 26 -9.75 -8.14 -15.84
N ALA A 27 -10.43 -7.76 -14.76
CA ALA A 27 -11.89 -7.61 -14.74
C ALA A 27 -12.41 -6.56 -15.74
N TYR A 28 -11.56 -5.68 -16.26
CA TYR A 28 -11.93 -4.73 -17.31
C TYR A 28 -11.74 -5.24 -18.74
N ILE A 29 -11.06 -6.36 -18.95
CA ILE A 29 -10.78 -6.90 -20.29
C ILE A 29 -12.09 -7.38 -20.93
N LYS A 30 -12.54 -6.67 -21.99
CA LYS A 30 -13.75 -7.00 -22.77
C LYS A 30 -13.67 -8.34 -23.51
N TRP A 31 -12.47 -8.91 -23.65
CA TRP A 31 -12.25 -10.23 -24.23
C TRP A 31 -12.79 -11.37 -23.35
N ILE A 32 -13.13 -11.08 -22.09
CA ILE A 32 -13.93 -11.96 -21.25
C ILE A 32 -15.41 -11.60 -21.51
N PRO A 33 -16.16 -12.39 -22.30
CA PRO A 33 -17.49 -12.02 -22.75
C PRO A 33 -18.54 -12.08 -21.64
N ASN A 34 -18.28 -12.83 -20.57
CA ASN A 34 -19.22 -13.04 -19.48
C ASN A 34 -19.00 -12.02 -18.35
N GLU A 35 -20.01 -11.16 -18.15
CA GLU A 35 -20.02 -10.13 -17.10
C GLU A 35 -19.90 -10.71 -15.69
N TYR A 36 -20.57 -11.83 -15.41
CA TYR A 36 -20.50 -12.48 -14.09
C TYR A 36 -19.10 -12.96 -13.75
N ILE A 37 -18.34 -13.44 -14.75
CA ILE A 37 -16.94 -13.85 -14.55
C ILE A 37 -16.08 -12.62 -14.23
N ARG A 38 -16.26 -11.52 -14.96
CA ARG A 38 -15.54 -10.27 -14.69
C ARG A 38 -15.85 -9.71 -13.30
N LEU A 39 -17.12 -9.78 -12.89
CA LEU A 39 -17.55 -9.36 -11.55
C LEU A 39 -16.96 -10.25 -10.46
N ALA A 40 -16.92 -11.57 -10.66
CA ALA A 40 -16.28 -12.50 -9.72
C ALA A 40 -14.78 -12.24 -9.57
N ILE A 41 -14.08 -11.95 -10.67
CA ILE A 41 -12.65 -11.55 -10.64
C ILE A 41 -12.48 -10.25 -9.86
N GLY A 42 -13.31 -9.24 -10.13
CA GLY A 42 -13.30 -7.97 -9.41
C GLY A 42 -13.58 -8.13 -7.92
N ALA A 43 -14.57 -8.93 -7.54
CA ALA A 43 -14.92 -9.21 -6.15
C ALA A 43 -13.79 -9.95 -5.40
N THR A 44 -13.12 -10.89 -6.07
CA THR A 44 -11.95 -11.59 -5.53
C THR A 44 -10.80 -10.60 -5.33
N GLY A 45 -10.54 -9.74 -6.32
CA GLY A 45 -9.56 -8.66 -6.23
C GLY A 45 -9.86 -7.71 -5.06
N ALA A 46 -11.11 -7.30 -4.88
CA ALA A 46 -11.54 -6.45 -3.76
C ALA A 46 -11.34 -7.10 -2.39
N THR A 47 -11.57 -8.41 -2.29
CA THR A 47 -11.34 -9.18 -1.06
C THR A 47 -9.85 -9.21 -0.70
N ILE A 48 -8.99 -9.52 -1.68
CA ILE A 48 -7.53 -9.53 -1.49
C ILE A 48 -7.01 -8.11 -1.20
N GLY A 49 -7.54 -7.11 -1.90
CA GLY A 49 -7.19 -5.70 -1.72
C GLY A 49 -7.52 -5.21 -0.32
N SER A 50 -8.67 -5.61 0.22
CA SER A 50 -9.08 -5.30 1.60
C SER A 50 -8.11 -5.86 2.64
N TYR A 51 -7.62 -7.09 2.45
CA TYR A 51 -6.57 -7.65 3.30
C TYR A 51 -5.28 -6.82 3.23
N GLY A 52 -4.82 -6.49 2.01
CA GLY A 52 -3.61 -5.69 1.80
C GLY A 52 -3.71 -4.30 2.44
N LEU A 53 -4.85 -3.63 2.28
CA LEU A 53 -5.14 -2.33 2.91
C LEU A 53 -5.15 -2.42 4.43
N GLY A 54 -5.87 -3.39 5.00
CA GLY A 54 -5.92 -3.57 6.45
C GLY A 54 -4.55 -3.82 7.07
N ALA A 55 -3.74 -4.68 6.44
CA ALA A 55 -2.38 -4.93 6.87
C ALA A 55 -1.48 -3.69 6.73
N PHE A 56 -1.63 -2.92 5.65
CA PHE A 56 -0.88 -1.67 5.44
C PHE A 56 -1.17 -0.61 6.51
N PHE A 57 -2.42 -0.47 6.95
CA PHE A 57 -2.78 0.50 7.99
C PHE A 57 -2.15 0.22 9.35
N SER A 58 -1.64 -0.99 9.60
CA SER A 58 -0.93 -1.30 10.86
C SER A 58 0.48 -0.69 10.93
N ALA A 59 1.16 -0.50 9.79
CA ALA A 59 2.51 0.02 9.71
C ALA A 59 2.66 1.47 10.24
N PRO A 60 1.77 2.42 9.88
CA PRO A 60 1.64 3.73 10.50
C PRO A 60 1.62 3.77 12.02
N TYR A 61 1.18 2.70 12.68
CA TYR A 61 1.13 2.64 14.14
C TYR A 61 2.38 1.96 14.73
N ALA A 62 2.84 0.89 14.09
CA ALA A 62 3.98 0.12 14.59
C ALA A 62 5.30 0.90 14.55
N ILE A 63 5.58 1.62 13.45
CA ILE A 63 6.87 2.32 13.28
C ILE A 63 7.02 3.49 14.27
N PRO A 64 6.06 4.43 14.39
CA PRO A 64 6.16 5.53 15.36
C PRO A 64 6.21 5.06 16.81
N ALA A 65 5.44 4.02 17.16
CA ALA A 65 5.44 3.46 18.50
C ALA A 65 6.81 2.84 18.84
N GLN A 66 7.42 2.12 17.91
CA GLN A 66 8.77 1.57 18.10
C GLN A 66 9.81 2.68 18.25
N ALA A 67 9.77 3.70 17.38
CA ALA A 67 10.70 4.83 17.46
C ALA A 67 10.62 5.55 18.81
N ALA A 68 9.42 5.77 19.33
CA ALA A 68 9.22 6.36 20.65
C ALA A 68 9.72 5.46 21.80
N ALA A 69 9.60 4.14 21.64
CA ALA A 69 10.13 3.18 22.62
C ALA A 69 11.66 3.16 22.62
N ASP A 70 12.30 3.33 21.47
CA ASP A 70 13.76 3.38 21.36
C ASP A 70 14.31 4.73 21.86
N GLU A 71 13.59 5.85 21.64
CA GLU A 71 13.89 7.14 22.28
C GLU A 71 13.84 7.03 23.81
N LEU A 72 12.82 6.35 24.36
CA LEU A 72 12.67 6.12 25.80
C LEU A 72 13.86 5.37 26.38
N LYS A 73 14.34 4.33 25.69
CA LYS A 73 15.53 3.57 26.11
C LYS A 73 16.81 4.41 26.06
N ALA A 74 16.96 5.25 25.04
CA ALA A 74 18.18 6.04 24.84
C ALA A 74 18.25 7.28 25.76
N THR A 75 17.11 7.92 26.04
CA THR A 75 17.08 9.24 26.69
C THR A 75 16.35 9.25 28.03
N GLY A 76 15.63 8.18 28.38
CA GLY A 76 14.74 8.14 29.55
C GLY A 76 13.46 8.95 29.39
N LYS A 77 13.21 9.55 28.21
CA LYS A 77 11.98 10.31 27.88
C LYS A 77 11.38 9.78 26.57
N SER A 78 10.06 9.85 26.43
CA SER A 78 9.35 9.42 25.21
C SER A 78 8.45 10.52 24.68
N HIS A 79 8.52 10.79 23.37
CA HIS A 79 7.63 11.72 22.66
C HIS A 79 6.84 11.02 21.55
N PRO A 80 5.99 10.04 21.86
CA PRO A 80 5.26 9.28 20.85
C PRO A 80 4.38 10.17 19.95
N SER A 81 3.77 11.21 20.53
CA SER A 81 2.93 12.16 19.77
C SER A 81 3.69 12.84 18.63
N MET A 82 4.99 13.12 18.79
CA MET A 82 5.82 13.72 17.75
C MET A 82 6.01 12.77 16.56
N TYR A 83 6.31 11.50 16.83
CA TYR A 83 6.48 10.49 15.77
C TYR A 83 5.16 10.22 15.03
N PHE A 84 4.04 10.15 15.76
CA PHE A 84 2.72 10.00 15.16
C PHE A 84 2.31 11.24 14.34
N ALA A 85 2.62 12.44 14.81
CA ALA A 85 2.37 13.67 14.07
C ALA A 85 3.18 13.70 12.75
N MET A 86 4.45 13.29 12.78
CA MET A 86 5.29 13.21 11.59
C MET A 86 4.76 12.19 10.58
N GLN A 87 4.36 11.01 11.07
CA GLN A 87 3.74 9.97 10.22
C GLN A 87 2.44 10.49 9.57
N GLY A 88 1.59 11.17 10.34
CA GLY A 88 0.36 11.78 9.85
C GLY A 88 0.61 12.86 8.81
N LEU A 89 1.60 13.74 9.05
CA LEU A 89 2.00 14.78 8.11
C LEU A 89 2.47 14.19 6.78
N CYS A 90 3.39 13.22 6.80
CA CYS A 90 3.87 12.57 5.59
C CYS A 90 2.73 11.88 4.81
N THR A 91 1.82 11.21 5.52
CA THR A 91 0.67 10.54 4.90
C THR A 91 -0.28 11.54 4.24
N ALA A 92 -0.56 12.66 4.90
CA ALA A 92 -1.41 13.72 4.36
C ALA A 92 -0.77 14.38 3.13
N LEU A 93 0.54 14.67 3.16
CA LEU A 93 1.26 15.25 2.02
C LEU A 93 1.27 14.31 0.82
N VAL A 94 1.63 13.04 1.02
CA VAL A 94 1.64 12.06 -0.07
C VAL A 94 0.22 11.80 -0.59
N GLY A 95 -0.77 11.72 0.30
CA GLY A 95 -2.18 11.57 -0.08
C GLY A 95 -2.70 12.76 -0.90
N ALA A 96 -2.34 13.98 -0.51
CA ALA A 96 -2.66 15.20 -1.25
C ALA A 96 -2.03 15.17 -2.64
N LEU A 97 -0.72 14.89 -2.75
CA LEU A 97 -0.01 14.80 -4.03
C LEU A 97 -0.57 13.67 -4.92
N SER A 98 -0.83 12.49 -4.35
CA SER A 98 -1.41 11.36 -5.08
C SER A 98 -2.79 11.69 -5.64
N THR A 99 -3.58 12.49 -4.92
CA THR A 99 -4.92 12.85 -5.37
C THR A 99 -4.86 13.99 -6.38
N SER A 100 -4.21 15.10 -6.03
CA SER A 100 -4.24 16.33 -6.82
C SER A 100 -3.39 16.26 -8.08
N VAL A 101 -2.17 15.75 -7.97
CA VAL A 101 -1.23 15.73 -9.09
C VAL A 101 -1.41 14.46 -9.91
N VAL A 102 -1.59 13.29 -9.28
CA VAL A 102 -1.66 12.02 -10.02
C VAL A 102 -3.10 11.72 -10.46
N TRP A 103 -4.02 11.48 -9.52
CA TRP A 103 -5.36 11.00 -9.86
C TRP A 103 -6.16 11.97 -10.74
N LEU A 104 -6.21 13.25 -10.38
CA LEU A 104 -7.01 14.23 -11.13
C LEU A 104 -6.52 14.43 -12.57
N ASN A 105 -5.21 14.39 -12.81
CA ASN A 105 -4.66 14.52 -14.16
C ASN A 105 -4.78 13.21 -14.96
N VAL A 106 -4.55 12.06 -14.32
CA VAL A 106 -4.60 10.77 -15.01
C VAL A 106 -6.02 10.39 -15.41
N LYS A 107 -7.02 10.63 -14.55
CA LYS A 107 -8.42 10.28 -14.85
C LYS A 107 -8.99 11.05 -16.05
N GLU A 108 -8.44 12.24 -16.36
CA GLU A 108 -8.87 13.10 -17.47
C GLU A 108 -8.29 12.67 -18.82
N ILE A 109 -7.31 11.75 -18.83
CA ILE A 109 -6.78 11.18 -20.06
C ILE A 109 -7.84 10.29 -20.70
N THR A 110 -8.37 10.73 -21.83
CA THR A 110 -9.37 10.00 -22.61
C THR A 110 -8.84 9.71 -24.01
N LEU A 111 -9.21 8.55 -24.55
CA LEU A 111 -8.97 8.20 -25.95
C LEU A 111 -10.30 8.22 -26.70
N PRO A 112 -10.33 8.54 -28.01
CA PRO A 112 -11.56 8.56 -28.81
C PRO A 112 -12.39 7.27 -28.70
N ASP A 113 -11.72 6.12 -28.58
CA ASP A 113 -12.34 4.80 -28.48
C ASP A 113 -12.55 4.32 -27.03
N ASN A 114 -12.02 5.04 -26.04
CA ASN A 114 -12.10 4.67 -24.63
C ASN A 114 -12.12 5.89 -23.70
N PRO A 115 -13.32 6.36 -23.29
CA PRO A 115 -13.49 7.54 -22.45
C PRO A 115 -13.07 7.32 -20.98
N VAL A 116 -12.77 6.08 -20.59
CA VAL A 116 -12.32 5.72 -19.22
C VAL A 116 -10.88 5.22 -19.21
N PHE A 117 -10.12 5.47 -20.29
CA PHE A 117 -8.75 5.01 -20.43
C PHE A 117 -7.85 5.43 -19.26
N GLY A 118 -7.90 6.70 -18.86
CA GLY A 118 -7.15 7.23 -17.72
C GLY A 118 -7.42 6.49 -16.41
N ALA A 119 -8.69 6.19 -16.12
CA ALA A 119 -9.07 5.41 -14.95
C ALA A 119 -8.51 3.97 -15.00
N HIS A 120 -8.40 3.38 -16.19
CA HIS A 120 -7.79 2.06 -16.40
C HIS A 120 -6.27 2.05 -16.28
N LEU A 121 -5.59 3.20 -16.35
CA LEU A 121 -4.14 3.29 -16.10
C LEU A 121 -3.82 3.21 -14.60
N MET A 122 -4.76 3.59 -13.74
CA MET A 122 -4.53 3.73 -12.30
C MET A 122 -4.06 2.46 -11.60
N PRO A 123 -4.65 1.27 -11.85
CA PRO A 123 -4.15 0.03 -11.24
C PRO A 123 -2.67 -0.24 -11.55
N TYR A 124 -2.19 0.09 -12.75
CA TYR A 124 -0.79 -0.10 -13.14
C TYR A 124 0.15 0.86 -12.42
N ILE A 125 -0.26 2.12 -12.25
CA ILE A 125 0.49 3.11 -11.45
C ILE A 125 0.61 2.63 -10.01
N VAL A 126 -0.49 2.13 -9.43
CA VAL A 126 -0.50 1.57 -8.07
C VAL A 126 0.39 0.34 -7.96
N ILE A 127 0.36 -0.57 -8.94
CA ILE A 127 1.26 -1.74 -8.97
C ILE A 127 2.73 -1.30 -8.95
N ALA A 128 3.10 -0.33 -9.78
CA ALA A 128 4.46 0.21 -9.79
C ALA A 128 4.85 0.82 -8.43
N ALA A 129 3.93 1.55 -7.78
CA ALA A 129 4.14 2.09 -6.44
C ALA A 129 4.31 0.98 -5.39
N CYS A 130 3.50 -0.08 -5.43
CA CYS A 130 3.62 -1.23 -4.53
C CYS A 130 4.97 -1.97 -4.71
N VAL A 131 5.40 -2.20 -5.95
CA VAL A 131 6.70 -2.82 -6.24
C VAL A 131 7.83 -1.94 -5.73
N THR A 132 7.75 -0.63 -5.95
CA THR A 132 8.72 0.34 -5.43
C THR A 132 8.77 0.30 -3.91
N ALA A 133 7.62 0.24 -3.23
CA ALA A 133 7.53 0.11 -1.78
C ALA A 133 8.15 -1.21 -1.25
N ILE A 134 7.93 -2.33 -1.94
CA ILE A 134 8.54 -3.64 -1.60
C ILE A 134 10.07 -3.57 -1.68
N ILE A 135 10.59 -2.88 -2.70
CA ILE A 135 12.03 -2.66 -2.89
C ILE A 135 12.56 -1.70 -1.82
N ALA A 136 11.90 -0.57 -1.60
CA ALA A 136 12.25 0.41 -0.58
C ALA A 136 12.30 -0.21 0.83
N ALA A 137 11.39 -1.14 1.13
CA ALA A 137 11.38 -1.86 2.41
C ALA A 137 12.64 -2.69 2.67
N LYS A 138 13.44 -3.02 1.64
CA LYS A 138 14.74 -3.70 1.84
C LYS A 138 15.80 -2.76 2.44
N TYR A 139 15.63 -1.45 2.30
CA TYR A 139 16.57 -0.43 2.79
C TYR A 139 16.19 0.13 4.17
N MET A 140 15.09 -0.34 4.78
CA MET A 140 14.77 0.03 6.16
C MET A 140 15.81 -0.52 7.14
N PRO A 141 16.09 0.17 8.27
CA PRO A 141 17.00 -0.32 9.30
C PRO A 141 16.56 -1.66 9.89
N GLU A 142 17.51 -2.48 10.34
CA GLU A 142 17.23 -3.82 10.88
C GLU A 142 16.27 -3.81 12.07
N GLU A 143 16.38 -2.79 12.93
CA GLU A 143 15.51 -2.58 14.10
C GLU A 143 14.02 -2.54 13.73
N TYR A 144 13.67 -1.90 12.61
CA TYR A 144 12.31 -1.84 12.11
C TYR A 144 11.94 -3.07 11.28
N ASN A 145 12.89 -3.62 10.51
CA ASN A 145 12.65 -4.79 9.67
C ASN A 145 12.37 -6.07 10.46
N GLU A 146 13.02 -6.22 11.61
CA GLU A 146 12.92 -7.40 12.47
C GLU A 146 11.91 -7.24 13.61
N MET A 147 11.18 -6.12 13.65
CA MET A 147 10.15 -5.88 14.65
C MET A 147 9.15 -7.05 14.71
N GLY A 148 8.93 -7.59 15.91
CA GLY A 148 8.02 -8.72 16.16
C GLY A 148 8.55 -10.11 15.76
N LYS A 149 9.79 -10.22 15.28
CA LYS A 149 10.44 -11.51 14.95
C LYS A 149 10.89 -12.21 16.24
N GLU A 150 10.54 -13.48 16.39
CA GLU A 150 11.13 -14.33 17.44
C GLU A 150 12.57 -14.66 17.05
N LYS A 151 13.52 -14.36 17.94
CA LYS A 151 14.93 -14.78 17.81
C LYS A 151 15.04 -16.27 18.11
#